data_AF-A0A357V8J6-F1
#
_entry.id   AF-A0A357V8J6-F1
#
_cell.length_a   1.000
_cell.length_b   1.000
_cell.length_c   1.000
_cell.angle_alpha   90.00
_cell.angle_beta   90.00
_cell.angle_gamma   90.00
#
_symmetry.space_group_name_H-M   'P 1'
#
loop_
_entity.id
_entity.type
_entity.pdbx_description
1 polymer ?
#
loop_
_entity_poly.entity_id
_entity_poly.type
_entity_poly.pdbx_seq_one_letter_code
_entity_poly.pdbx_strand_id
1 'polypeptide(L)'
;AWTPLDVIHRERLDEILVEFGIAGHFTEDEKADLNMFWHRLSPWPDSIPGLLRLKTKFLIAPLSNGSLMLLANMAKHAGLPWDFIYSSDMHMAYKRDPEVYRNAVRLLGVKPEEVMM
;
A
#
# COMPACT_ATOMS: atom_id res chain seq x y z
N ALA A 1 -7.89 13.98 -12.29
CA ALA A 1 -6.47 13.62 -12.45
C ALA A 1 -6.12 12.56 -11.42
N TRP A 2 -5.09 11.74 -11.64
CA TRP A 2 -4.59 10.79 -10.64
C TRP A 2 -3.99 11.54 -9.44
N THR A 3 -4.30 11.09 -8.22
CA THR A 3 -3.73 11.62 -6.97
C THR A 3 -3.04 10.48 -6.24
N PRO A 4 -1.72 10.55 -5.96
CA PRO A 4 -1.02 9.52 -5.21
C PRO A 4 -1.53 9.38 -3.77
N LEU A 5 -1.42 8.18 -3.21
CA LEU A 5 -1.99 7.90 -1.88
C LEU A 5 -1.37 8.76 -0.77
N ASP A 6 -0.08 9.06 -0.86
CA ASP A 6 0.62 9.86 0.16
C ASP A 6 0.11 11.32 0.19
N VAL A 7 -0.40 11.83 -0.93
CA VAL A 7 -1.07 13.13 -0.99
C VAL A 7 -2.43 13.06 -0.32
N ILE A 8 -3.22 12.00 -0.60
CA ILE A 8 -4.51 11.78 0.04
C ILE A 8 -4.33 11.65 1.56
N HIS A 9 -3.33 10.88 2.01
CA HIS A 9 -3.02 10.77 3.44
C HIS A 9 -2.65 12.12 4.05
N ARG A 10 -1.88 12.95 3.35
CA ARG A 10 -1.48 14.26 3.83
C ARG A 10 -2.69 15.20 3.97
N GLU A 11 -3.55 15.25 2.95
CA GLU A 11 -4.78 16.04 2.97
C GLU A 11 -5.66 15.64 4.16
N ARG A 12 -5.85 14.34 4.39
CA ARG A 12 -6.62 13.84 5.53
C ARG A 12 -5.96 14.13 6.87
N LEU A 13 -4.64 14.03 6.96
CA LEU A 13 -3.91 14.40 8.17
C LEU A 13 -4.17 15.87 8.53
N ASP A 14 -4.02 16.78 7.55
CA ASP A 14 -4.24 18.21 7.78
C ASP A 14 -5.70 18.50 8.20
N GLU A 15 -6.69 17.86 7.59
CA GLU A 15 -8.11 17.96 7.99
C GLU A 15 -8.33 17.50 9.45
N ILE A 16 -7.81 16.32 9.80
CA ILE A 16 -7.99 15.73 11.13
C ILE A 16 -7.31 16.61 12.20
N LEU A 17 -6.10 17.12 11.95
CA LEU A 17 -5.41 17.98 12.90
C LEU A 17 -6.20 19.26 13.20
N VAL A 18 -6.90 19.82 12.20
CA VAL A 18 -7.79 20.97 12.38
C VAL A 18 -9.05 20.59 13.13
N GLU A 19 -9.70 19.48 12.76
CA GLU A 19 -10.93 18.98 13.40
C GLU A 19 -10.75 18.80 14.91
N PHE A 20 -9.62 18.22 15.32
CA PHE A 20 -9.29 17.99 16.74
C PHE A 20 -8.66 19.22 17.43
N GLY A 21 -8.47 20.34 16.73
CA GLY A 21 -7.92 21.57 17.30
C GLY A 21 -6.45 21.49 17.71
N ILE A 22 -5.68 20.57 17.12
CA ILE A 22 -4.28 20.30 17.48
C ILE A 22 -3.28 20.65 16.36
N ALA A 23 -3.74 21.26 15.26
CA ALA A 23 -2.89 21.62 14.12
C ALA A 23 -1.68 22.49 14.50
N GLY A 24 -1.82 23.37 15.50
CA GLY A 24 -0.73 24.20 16.02
C GLY A 24 0.28 23.47 16.88
N HIS A 25 0.05 22.20 17.23
CA HIS A 25 0.98 21.38 18.03
C HIS A 25 2.06 20.70 17.19
N PHE A 26 1.96 20.77 15.86
CA PHE A 26 2.90 20.11 14.95
C PHE A 26 3.52 21.13 13.99
N THR A 27 4.85 21.04 13.86
CA THR A 27 5.58 21.69 12.77
C THR A 27 5.30 20.99 11.43
N GLU A 28 5.61 21.67 10.32
CA GLU A 28 5.44 21.06 9.00
C GLU A 28 6.32 19.83 8.79
N ASP A 29 7.53 19.80 9.36
CA ASP A 29 8.43 18.64 9.30
C ASP A 29 7.87 17.45 10.08
N GLU A 30 7.28 17.68 11.26
CA GLU A 30 6.61 16.62 12.03
C GLU A 30 5.39 16.07 11.31
N LYS A 31 4.59 16.93 10.65
CA LYS A 31 3.47 16.46 9.80
C LYS A 31 3.98 15.65 8.61
N ALA A 32 5.07 16.08 7.98
CA ALA A 32 5.68 15.35 6.88
C ALA A 32 6.16 13.96 7.33
N ASP A 33 6.85 13.84 8.47
CA ASP A 33 7.25 12.54 9.01
C ASP A 33 6.03 11.69 9.43
N LEU A 34 5.03 12.29 10.06
CA LEU A 34 3.82 11.58 10.47
C LEU A 34 3.07 11.00 9.27
N ASN A 35 3.02 11.72 8.14
CA ASN A 35 2.44 11.23 6.90
C ASN A 35 3.15 9.97 6.37
N MET A 36 4.45 9.82 6.65
CA MET A 36 5.24 8.65 6.27
C MET A 36 5.02 7.43 7.17
N PHE A 37 4.19 7.53 8.21
CA PHE A 37 3.90 6.42 9.13
C PHE A 37 3.42 5.15 8.41
N TRP A 38 2.64 5.30 7.34
CA TRP A 38 2.12 4.18 6.56
C TRP A 38 3.21 3.34 5.86
N HIS A 39 4.43 3.88 5.69
CA HIS A 39 5.56 3.18 5.08
C HIS A 39 6.29 2.25 6.05
N ARG A 40 5.95 2.30 7.35
CA ARG A 40 6.70 1.65 8.45
C ARG A 40 5.78 0.87 9.39
N LEU A 41 4.71 0.30 8.85
CA LEU A 41 3.80 -0.54 9.62
C LEU A 41 4.44 -1.87 9.97
N SER A 42 4.20 -2.33 11.21
CA SER A 42 4.57 -3.66 11.66
C SER A 42 3.54 -4.69 11.14
N PRO A 43 3.99 -5.85 10.63
CA PRO A 43 3.11 -6.91 10.21
C PRO A 43 2.52 -7.64 11.43
N TRP A 44 1.38 -8.32 11.25
CA TRP A 44 0.88 -9.24 12.27
C TRP A 44 1.87 -10.40 12.47
N PRO A 45 1.97 -10.99 13.68
CA PRO A 45 2.98 -12.01 14.00
C PRO A 45 2.97 -13.23 13.06
N ASP A 46 1.81 -13.57 12.50
CA ASP A 46 1.58 -14.70 11.60
C ASP A 46 1.80 -14.36 10.12
N SER A 47 1.84 -13.07 9.74
CA SER A 47 1.90 -12.66 8.33
C SER A 47 3.17 -13.13 7.64
N ILE A 48 4.36 -12.87 8.21
CA ILE A 48 5.62 -13.29 7.59
C ILE A 48 5.74 -14.82 7.50
N PRO A 49 5.52 -15.60 8.58
CA PRO A 49 5.55 -17.06 8.49
C PRO A 49 4.56 -17.63 7.47
N GLY A 50 3.33 -17.09 7.42
CA GLY A 50 2.32 -17.49 6.45
C GLY A 50 2.74 -17.20 5.01
N LEU A 51 3.24 -16.00 4.75
CA LEU A 51 3.72 -15.58 3.43
C LEU A 51 4.92 -16.42 2.96
N LEU A 52 5.90 -16.67 3.83
CA LEU A 52 7.05 -17.52 3.50
C LEU A 52 6.60 -18.94 3.13
N ARG A 53 5.61 -19.50 3.84
CA ARG A 53 5.05 -20.82 3.50
C ARG A 53 4.35 -20.81 2.14
N LEU A 54 3.55 -19.78 1.83
CA LEU A 54 2.88 -19.65 0.54
C LEU A 54 3.88 -19.48 -0.60
N LYS A 55 4.92 -18.67 -0.39
CA LYS A 55 5.99 -18.38 -1.36
C LYS A 55 6.74 -19.64 -1.84
N THR A 56 6.75 -20.71 -1.06
CA THR A 56 7.33 -22.00 -1.50
C THR A 56 6.60 -22.62 -2.70
N LYS A 57 5.35 -22.21 -2.98
CA LYS A 57 4.50 -22.79 -4.02
C LYS A 57 3.87 -21.77 -4.96
N PHE A 58 3.73 -20.52 -4.53
CA PHE A 58 2.98 -19.50 -5.26
C PHE A 58 3.79 -18.20 -5.33
N LEU A 59 3.57 -17.43 -6.39
CA LEU A 59 3.99 -16.04 -6.43
C LEU A 59 3.09 -15.24 -5.50
N ILE A 60 3.69 -14.39 -4.66
CA ILE A 60 2.95 -13.56 -3.70
C ILE A 60 3.25 -12.07 -3.92
N ALA A 61 2.21 -11.26 -3.94
CA ALA A 61 2.31 -9.82 -4.11
C ALA A 61 1.13 -9.11 -3.45
N PRO A 62 1.31 -7.86 -2.98
CA PRO A 62 0.18 -7.01 -2.69
C PRO A 62 -0.46 -6.58 -4.02
N LEU A 63 -1.78 -6.65 -4.07
CA LEU A 63 -2.60 -5.80 -4.94
C LEU A 63 -3.26 -4.77 -4.02
N SER A 64 -2.68 -3.59 -3.88
CA SER A 64 -3.07 -2.64 -2.83
C SER A 64 -3.31 -1.23 -3.36
N ASN A 65 -4.12 -0.47 -2.64
CA ASN A 65 -4.29 0.95 -2.90
C ASN A 65 -3.02 1.75 -2.55
N GLY A 66 -2.06 1.16 -1.82
CA GLY A 66 -0.76 1.77 -1.52
C GLY A 66 -0.03 2.26 -2.75
N SER A 67 0.65 3.41 -2.63
CA SER A 67 1.61 3.89 -3.65
C SER A 67 2.78 2.91 -3.76
N LEU A 68 3.50 2.94 -4.89
CA LEU A 68 4.59 2.00 -5.16
C LEU A 68 5.68 2.11 -4.09
N MET A 69 6.07 3.35 -3.76
CA MET A 69 7.09 3.61 -2.75
C MET A 69 6.60 3.30 -1.33
N LEU A 70 5.30 3.47 -1.04
CA LEU A 70 4.72 3.04 0.23
C LEU A 70 4.87 1.54 0.43
N LEU A 71 4.41 0.75 -0.53
CA LEU A 71 4.44 -0.71 -0.43
C LEU A 71 5.88 -1.24 -0.41
N ALA A 72 6.78 -0.64 -1.20
CA ALA A 72 8.19 -1.04 -1.23
C ALA A 72 8.90 -0.73 0.10
N ASN A 73 8.69 0.47 0.66
CA ASN A 73 9.28 0.83 1.95
C ASN A 73 8.71 -0.02 3.08
N MET A 74 7.40 -0.28 3.09
CA MET A 74 6.76 -1.17 4.06
C MET A 74 7.36 -2.57 4.00
N ALA A 75 7.52 -3.13 2.78
CA ALA A 75 8.11 -4.45 2.62
C ALA A 75 9.55 -4.51 3.12
N LYS A 76 10.36 -3.49 2.82
CA LYS A 76 11.74 -3.38 3.30
C LYS A 76 11.83 -3.22 4.81
N HIS A 77 10.96 -2.39 5.39
CA HIS A 77 10.90 -2.14 6.83
C HIS A 77 10.49 -3.40 7.62
N ALA A 78 9.44 -4.06 7.17
CA ALA A 78 8.82 -5.20 7.85
C ALA A 78 9.42 -6.57 7.46
N GLY A 79 10.24 -6.65 6.41
CA GLY A 79 10.72 -7.93 5.87
C GLY A 79 9.62 -8.74 5.18
N LEU A 80 8.64 -8.09 4.54
CA LEU A 80 7.58 -8.78 3.80
C LEU A 80 8.15 -9.40 2.51
N PRO A 81 8.04 -10.72 2.30
CA PRO A 81 8.78 -11.42 1.26
C PRO A 81 8.06 -11.43 -0.10
N TRP A 82 7.54 -10.28 -0.55
CA TRP A 82 6.85 -10.18 -1.85
C TRP A 82 7.75 -10.58 -3.03
N ASP A 83 7.19 -11.23 -4.05
CA ASP A 83 7.87 -11.47 -5.33
C ASP A 83 7.89 -10.21 -6.20
N PHE A 84 6.81 -9.45 -6.16
CA PHE A 84 6.62 -8.18 -6.88
C PHE A 84 5.53 -7.37 -6.18
N ILE A 85 5.28 -6.15 -6.64
CA ILE A 85 4.32 -5.20 -6.04
C ILE A 85 3.36 -4.69 -7.12
N TYR A 86 2.05 -4.82 -6.90
CA TYR A 86 1.03 -4.10 -7.66
C TYR A 86 0.45 -2.95 -6.83
N SER A 87 0.88 -1.75 -7.21
CA SER A 87 0.47 -0.47 -6.64
C SER A 87 -0.68 0.15 -7.43
N SER A 88 -1.50 0.94 -6.75
CA SER A 88 -2.53 1.77 -7.40
C SER A 88 -1.95 2.75 -8.43
N ASP A 89 -0.71 3.20 -8.25
CA ASP A 89 0.00 4.07 -9.21
C ASP A 89 0.16 3.41 -10.58
N MET A 90 0.26 2.07 -10.63
CA MET A 90 0.39 1.31 -11.88
C MET A 90 -0.92 1.22 -12.65
N HIS A 91 -2.05 1.43 -11.97
CA HIS A 91 -3.39 1.30 -12.52
C HIS A 91 -4.07 2.66 -12.69
N MET A 92 -3.52 3.71 -12.08
CA MET A 92 -4.15 5.03 -11.93
C MET A 92 -5.61 4.94 -11.44
N ALA A 93 -5.86 3.97 -10.57
CA ALA A 93 -7.16 3.65 -10.03
C ALA A 93 -7.03 3.04 -8.64
N TYR A 94 -8.06 3.25 -7.81
CA TYR A 94 -8.17 2.64 -6.50
C TYR A 94 -9.24 1.55 -6.52
N LYS A 95 -9.04 0.49 -5.71
CA LYS A 95 -10.12 -0.43 -5.35
C LYS A 95 -11.28 0.40 -4.78
N ARG A 96 -12.54 0.16 -5.16
CA ARG A 96 -13.13 -1.06 -5.78
C ARG A 96 -13.22 -1.05 -7.32
N ASP A 97 -12.47 -0.21 -8.01
CA ASP A 97 -12.49 -0.19 -9.48
C ASP A 97 -12.09 -1.57 -10.05
N PRO A 98 -12.94 -2.21 -10.89
CA PRO A 98 -12.63 -3.49 -11.52
C PRO A 98 -11.33 -3.51 -12.34
N GLU A 99 -10.93 -2.36 -12.90
CA GLU A 99 -9.71 -2.25 -13.72
C GLU A 99 -8.44 -2.51 -12.91
N VAL A 100 -8.43 -2.25 -11.59
CA VAL A 100 -7.29 -2.61 -10.72
C VAL A 100 -7.02 -4.11 -10.79
N TYR A 101 -8.07 -4.93 -10.73
CA TYR A 101 -7.96 -6.39 -10.74
C TYR A 101 -7.68 -6.91 -12.15
N ARG A 102 -8.38 -6.39 -13.17
CA ARG A 102 -8.19 -6.80 -14.57
C ARG A 102 -6.78 -6.50 -15.07
N ASN A 103 -6.22 -5.34 -14.69
CA ASN A 103 -4.85 -4.99 -15.03
C ASN A 103 -3.83 -5.93 -14.38
N ALA A 104 -4.03 -6.32 -13.12
CA ALA A 104 -3.15 -7.29 -12.46
C ALA A 104 -3.16 -8.65 -13.18
N VAL A 105 -4.34 -9.19 -13.48
CA VAL A 105 -4.50 -10.45 -14.24
C VAL A 105 -3.82 -10.35 -15.61
N ARG A 106 -4.02 -9.24 -16.33
CA ARG A 106 -3.39 -8.98 -17.63
C ARG A 106 -1.86 -8.94 -17.54
N LEU A 107 -1.30 -8.26 -16.55
CA LEU A 107 0.16 -8.14 -16.39
C LEU A 107 0.81 -9.47 -15.99
N LEU A 108 0.11 -10.31 -15.25
CA LEU A 108 0.57 -11.66 -14.91
C LEU A 108 0.48 -12.64 -16.08
N GLY A 109 -0.34 -12.34 -17.10
CA GLY A 109 -0.55 -13.23 -18.25
C GLY A 109 -1.29 -14.52 -17.90
N VAL A 110 -2.12 -14.49 -16.85
CA VAL A 110 -2.91 -15.63 -16.35
C VAL A 110 -4.41 -15.37 -16.51
N LYS A 111 -5.23 -16.39 -16.24
CA LYS A 111 -6.69 -16.27 -16.17
C LYS A 111 -7.15 -15.82 -14.78
N PRO A 112 -8.33 -15.18 -14.66
CA PRO A 112 -8.87 -14.78 -13.36
C PRO A 112 -8.97 -15.93 -12.35
N GLU A 113 -9.34 -17.13 -12.78
CA GLU A 113 -9.43 -18.33 -11.93
C GLU A 113 -8.07 -18.86 -11.43
N GLU A 114 -6.95 -18.35 -11.97
CA GLU A 114 -5.59 -18.66 -11.54
C GLU A 114 -5.05 -17.65 -10.52
N VAL A 115 -5.84 -16.61 -10.17
CA VAL A 115 -5.48 -15.60 -9.19
C VAL A 115 -6.38 -15.71 -7.96
N MET A 116 -5.76 -15.72 -6.78
CA MET A 116 -6.46 -15.61 -5.50
C MET A 116 -6.25 -14.21 -4.94
N MET A 117 -7.32 -13.62 -4.42
CA MET A 117 -7.27 -12.36 -3.67
C MET A 117 -7.73 -12.58 -2.23
#